data_AF-A0A2M8PA29-F1
#
_entry.id   AF-A0A2M8PA29-F1
#
_cell.length_a   1.000
_cell.length_b   1.000
_cell.length_c   1.000
_cell.angle_alpha   90.00
_cell.angle_beta   90.00
_cell.angle_gamma   90.00
#
_symmetry.space_group_name_H-M   'P 1'
#
loop_
_entity.id
_entity.type
_entity.pdbx_description
1 polymer ?
#
loop_
_entity_poly.entity_id
_entity_poly.type
_entity_poly.pdbx_seq_one_letter_code
_entity_poly.pdbx_strand_id
1 'polypeptide(L)' 'YASVGVDGSKKVYVYCRIGERSSHTWFVLSKILGYDVAQYDGSWTEWGNAVGVPIENPAGTIWGKQ' A
#
# COMPACT_ATOMS: atom_id res chain seq x y z
N TYR A 1 13.60 -0.97 -8.42
CA TYR A 1 12.44 -0.13 -8.10
C TYR A 1 12.33 1.09 -9.03
N ALA A 2 13.45 1.73 -9.43
CA ALA A 2 13.42 2.85 -10.36
C ALA A 2 12.72 2.57 -11.70
N SER A 3 12.89 1.38 -12.29
CA SER A 3 12.22 0.98 -13.54
C SER A 3 10.70 0.92 -13.47
N VAL A 4 10.12 0.86 -12.27
CA VAL A 4 8.68 0.87 -12.02
C VAL A 4 8.22 2.16 -11.33
N GLY A 5 9.03 3.22 -11.42
CA GLY A 5 8.68 4.56 -10.93
C GLY A 5 8.93 4.80 -9.43
N VAL A 6 9.59 3.87 -8.73
CA VAL A 6 10.00 4.05 -7.34
C VAL A 6 11.51 4.36 -7.33
N ASP A 7 11.83 5.63 -7.54
CA ASP A 7 13.19 6.16 -7.71
C ASP A 7 13.74 6.92 -6.49
N GLY A 8 12.95 7.05 -5.42
CA GLY A 8 13.33 7.73 -4.18
C GLY A 8 13.06 9.24 -4.19
N SER A 9 12.51 9.81 -5.27
CA SER A 9 12.11 11.22 -5.33
C SER A 9 10.89 11.55 -4.46
N LYS A 10 10.09 10.53 -4.12
CA LYS A 10 8.87 10.63 -3.31
C LYS A 10 8.93 9.67 -2.14
N LYS A 11 8.30 10.07 -1.04
CA LYS A 11 8.05 9.20 0.10
C LYS A 11 7.20 8.00 -0.32
N VAL A 12 7.62 6.81 0.07
CA VAL A 12 6.92 5.57 -0.25
C VAL A 12 6.10 5.12 0.95
N TYR A 13 4.84 4.74 0.70
CA TYR A 13 4.00 4.09 1.70
C TYR A 13 3.76 2.64 1.29
N VAL A 14 4.07 1.70 2.18
CA VAL A 14 3.86 0.28 1.93
C VAL A 14 2.72 -0.26 2.80
N TYR A 15 1.90 -1.14 2.22
CA TYR A 15 0.73 -1.74 2.87
C TYR A 15 0.51 -3.16 2.36
N CYS A 16 -0.28 -3.95 3.07
CA CYS A 16 -0.76 -5.24 2.58
C CYS A 16 -2.19 -5.51 3.08
N ARG A 17 -2.44 -6.60 3.81
CA ARG A 17 -3.75 -6.86 4.43
C ARG A 17 -3.80 -6.35 5.87
N ILE A 18 -2.85 -6.76 6.71
CA ILE A 18 -2.76 -6.40 8.15
C ILE A 18 -1.32 -6.04 8.54
N GLY A 19 -0.55 -5.43 7.64
CA GLY A 19 0.80 -4.95 7.94
C GLY A 19 1.92 -6.00 7.88
N GLU A 20 1.64 -7.30 7.79
CA GLU A 20 2.61 -8.38 7.98
C GLU A 20 3.64 -8.47 6.83
N ARG A 21 3.17 -8.49 5.58
CA ARG A 21 4.05 -8.56 4.39
C ARG A 21 4.71 -7.22 4.08
N SER A 22 4.00 -6.14 4.36
CA SER A 22 4.52 -4.79 4.16
C SER A 22 5.62 -4.46 5.15
N SER A 23 5.60 -5.00 6.38
CA SER A 23 6.70 -4.84 7.34
C SER A 23 8.04 -5.37 6.81
N HIS A 24 8.01 -6.54 6.16
CA HIS A 24 9.20 -7.08 5.48
C HIS A 24 9.69 -6.15 4.37
N THR A 25 8.78 -5.66 3.54
CA THR A 25 9.12 -4.74 2.44
C THR A 25 9.64 -3.41 2.96
N TRP A 26 9.03 -2.85 4.01
CA TRP A 26 9.47 -1.65 4.71
C TRP A 26 10.91 -1.81 5.20
N PHE A 27 11.24 -2.94 5.82
CA PHE A 27 12.58 -3.20 6.31
C PHE A 27 13.61 -3.19 5.17
N VAL A 28 13.34 -3.92 4.08
CA VAL A 28 14.25 -3.96 2.92
C VAL A 28 14.42 -2.56 2.31
N LEU A 29 13.33 -1.85 2.04
CA LEU A 29 13.40 -0.54 1.38
C LEU A 29 14.06 0.52 2.27
N SER A 30 13.73 0.56 3.56
CA SER A 30 14.22 1.59 4.48
C SER A 30 15.62 1.30 5.04
N LYS A 31 15.88 0.06 5.47
CA LYS A 31 17.11 -0.30 6.20
C LYS A 31 18.23 -0.77 5.29
N ILE A 32 17.90 -1.39 4.16
CA ILE A 32 18.91 -1.92 3.23
C ILE A 32 19.12 -0.94 2.07
N LEU A 33 18.03 -0.43 1.48
CA LEU A 33 18.10 0.38 0.26
C LEU A 33 18.06 1.91 0.51
N GLY A 34 17.81 2.35 1.74
CA GLY A 34 17.90 3.77 2.13
C GLY A 34 16.77 4.68 1.60
N TYR A 35 15.63 4.12 1.20
CA TYR A 35 14.48 4.91 0.76
C TYR A 35 13.75 5.55 1.96
N ASP A 36 13.17 6.75 1.78
CA ASP A 36 12.21 7.30 2.75
C ASP A 36 10.88 6.55 2.63
N VAL A 37 10.68 5.57 3.52
CA VAL A 37 9.52 4.68 3.51
C VAL A 37 8.78 4.70 4.84
N ALA A 38 7.45 4.83 4.78
CA ALA A 38 6.54 4.65 5.88
C ALA A 38 5.70 3.37 5.72
N GLN A 39 5.44 2.71 6.84
CA GLN A 39 4.54 1.56 6.91
C GLN A 39 3.12 2.05 7.20
N TYR A 40 2.15 1.67 6.38
CA TYR A 40 0.73 1.85 6.68
C TYR A 40 0.18 0.59 7.38
N ASP A 41 0.14 0.64 8.71
CA ASP A 41 -0.18 -0.53 9.55
C ASP A 41 -1.61 -1.04 9.36
N GLY A 42 -2.60 -0.12 9.34
CA GLY A 42 -4.02 -0.46 9.13
C GLY A 42 -4.28 -1.16 7.80
N SER A 43 -3.45 -0.88 6.78
CA SER A 43 -3.42 -1.62 5.52
C SER A 43 -4.81 -1.72 4.86
N TRP A 44 -5.03 -2.72 4.02
CA TRP A 44 -6.33 -2.89 3.37
C TRP A 44 -7.48 -3.18 4.35
N THR A 45 -7.18 -3.76 5.52
CA THR A 45 -8.23 -4.04 6.51
C THR A 45 -8.82 -2.74 7.07
N GLU A 46 -8.02 -1.71 7.31
CA GLU A 46 -8.55 -0.40 7.69
C GLU A 46 -9.22 0.29 6.49
N TRP A 47 -8.50 0.46 5.38
CA TRP A 47 -9.01 1.20 4.21
C TRP A 47 -10.30 0.57 3.64
N GLY A 48 -10.32 -0.75 3.46
CA GLY A 48 -11.46 -1.46 2.89
C GLY A 48 -12.70 -1.49 3.79
N ASN A 49 -12.56 -1.19 5.08
CA ASN A 49 -13.69 -1.06 6.02
C ASN A 49 -14.06 0.41 6.31
N ALA A 50 -13.29 1.38 5.82
CA ALA A 50 -13.59 2.79 5.99
C ALA A 50 -14.75 3.23 5.06
N VAL A 51 -15.68 4.02 5.59
CA VAL A 51 -16.82 4.54 4.82
C VAL A 51 -16.35 5.71 3.97
N GLY A 52 -16.73 5.71 2.68
CA GLY A 52 -16.55 6.85 1.79
C GLY A 52 -15.14 7.04 1.22
N VAL A 53 -14.23 6.09 1.44
CA VAL A 53 -12.91 6.13 0.79
C VAL A 53 -13.00 5.61 -0.66
N PRO A 54 -12.21 6.18 -1.59
CA PRO A 54 -12.20 5.70 -2.97
C PRO A 54 -11.58 4.31 -3.07
N ILE A 55 -12.19 3.45 -3.89
CA ILE A 55 -11.72 2.09 -4.18
C ILE A 55 -11.87 1.84 -5.69
N GLU A 56 -10.81 1.32 -6.30
CA GLU A 56 -10.85 0.79 -7.67
C GLU A 56 -10.94 -0.73 -7.61
N ASN A 57 -11.96 -1.33 -8.26
CA ASN A 57 -12.15 -2.78 -8.30
C ASN A 57 -12.18 -3.28 -9.75
N PRO A 58 -11.05 -3.72 -10.31
CA PRO A 58 -10.97 -4.21 -11.69
C PRO A 58 -11.66 -5.56 -11.91
N ALA A 59 -11.96 -6.33 -10.85
CA ALA A 59 -12.70 -7.58 -10.96
C ALA A 59 -14.23 -7.37 -11.11
N GLY A 60 -14.69 -6.12 -11.02
CA GLY A 60 -16.10 -5.77 -10.99
C GLY A 60 -16.72 -5.99 -9.61
N THR A 61 -17.78 -5.23 -9.32
CA THR A 61 -18.61 -5.44 -8.15
C THR A 61 -19.70 -6.46 -8.47
N ILE A 62 -19.80 -7.53 -7.67
CA ILE A 62 -20.96 -8.43 -7.70
C ILE A 62 -22.26 -7.72 -7.27
N TRP A 63 -22.15 -6.54 -6.65
CA TRP A 63 -23.28 -5.71 -6.20
C TRP A 63 -23.47 -4.45 -7.07
N GLY A 64 -23.21 -4.54 -8.37
CA GLY A 64 -23.23 -3.40 -9.28
C GLY A 64 -24.55 -2.60 -9.30
N LYS A 65 -24.42 -1.30 -9.02
CA LYS A 65 -25.32 -0.15 -9.28
C LYS A 65 -26.46 0.12 -8.27
N GLN A 66 -26.30 1.19 -7.51
CA GLN A 66 -27.33 2.25 -7.44
C GLN A 66 -26.85 3.44 -8.27
#